data_AF-V5III3-F1
#
_entry.id   AF-V5III3-F1
#
_cell.length_a   1.000
_cell.length_b   1.000
_cell.length_c   1.000
_cell.angle_alpha   90.00
_cell.angle_beta   90.00
_cell.angle_gamma   90.00
#
_symmetry.space_group_name_H-M   'P 1'
#
loop_
_entity.id
_entity.type
_entity.pdbx_description
1 polymer ?
#
loop_
_entity_poly.entity_id
_entity_poly.type
_entity_poly.pdbx_seq_one_letter_code
_entity_poly.pdbx_strand_id
1 'polypeptide(L)'
;SLACHNVGGFKESFSKNVRLACRTCTVPTAEFHNFHFEIECPLRTQAQYEGQLLQLENADSKKMLVELSAQFGINSRSFLAQITHFSVLTDLLYDPMHILLEGVVTLELSLFSKFMVREASWLTLSQLNRALSEFCFHRHVSKSDYPRSFESDFSFPCSASSSYVLLLHFLFMTHDFIPESLLQEPHCECILLLCIISQLLLSPVISPDALGDVELLIARHNKLFVELYGSEAFRPKLHMLLHMTAQIRRFGPSHHHWTMRFESKNSLPKSKKFWNFKNIPFSVADYFQMKMSSDLWEGPGRPKLSGAYHKGPSEVGEPFNLTPAFLPCGLDPNDVGKVAVSVPFAYVFSVKISISDVIVSSKNDEPMFGEVHKIVFWGNQLFFIVHVLVKVTYTVHMNAFVLLRTPHSLVVRPKSLFYPWPLFTYIKNDMFYAISKCLHESPLL
;
A
#
# COMPACT_ATOMS: atom_id res chain seq x y z
N SER A 1 2.16 8.23 11.93
CA SER A 1 2.32 7.70 13.31
C SER A 1 2.62 8.82 14.29
N LEU A 2 2.02 8.77 15.50
CA LEU A 2 2.32 9.69 16.61
C LEU A 2 3.73 9.46 17.18
N ALA A 3 4.23 8.23 17.18
CA ALA A 3 5.59 7.92 17.64
C ALA A 3 6.66 8.66 16.80
N CYS A 4 6.41 8.80 15.49
CA CYS A 4 7.29 9.57 14.63
C CYS A 4 7.23 11.07 14.94
N HIS A 5 6.07 11.60 15.36
CA HIS A 5 5.96 12.99 15.84
C HIS A 5 6.74 13.18 17.14
N ASN A 6 6.58 12.26 18.11
CA ASN A 6 7.32 12.27 19.37
C ASN A 6 8.84 12.34 19.15
N VAL A 7 9.37 11.42 18.34
CA VAL A 7 10.82 11.36 18.03
C VAL A 7 11.28 12.62 17.28
N GLY A 8 10.45 13.16 16.39
CA GLY A 8 10.71 14.43 15.69
C GLY A 8 10.52 15.68 16.56
N GLY A 9 10.12 15.56 17.83
CA GLY A 9 9.81 16.69 18.69
C GLY A 9 8.55 17.45 18.29
N PHE A 10 7.72 16.90 17.40
CA PHE A 10 6.44 17.47 16.99
C PHE A 10 5.31 17.05 17.93
N LYS A 11 4.19 17.79 17.88
CA LYS A 11 3.04 17.53 18.73
C LYS A 11 2.37 16.21 18.38
N GLU A 12 2.20 15.35 19.38
CA GLU A 12 1.57 14.03 19.27
C GLU A 12 0.04 14.10 19.37
N SER A 13 -0.56 15.12 18.76
CA SER A 13 -2.01 15.30 18.76
C SER A 13 -2.45 15.99 17.48
N PHE A 14 -3.53 15.46 16.91
CA PHE A 14 -4.24 16.04 15.77
C PHE A 14 -5.57 16.67 16.19
N SER A 15 -5.70 17.02 17.48
CA SER A 15 -6.91 17.67 17.99
C SER A 15 -7.06 19.08 17.41
N LYS A 16 -8.30 19.60 17.42
CA LYS A 16 -8.62 20.96 16.94
C LYS A 16 -7.82 22.06 17.66
N ASN A 17 -7.29 21.78 18.85
CA ASN A 17 -6.48 22.72 19.63
C ASN A 17 -5.05 22.88 19.09
N VAL A 18 -4.58 21.99 18.21
CA VAL A 18 -3.25 22.11 17.60
C VAL A 18 -3.36 22.90 16.31
N ARG A 19 -2.84 24.13 16.31
CA ARG A 19 -2.97 25.06 15.18
C ARG A 19 -2.13 24.63 13.97
N LEU A 20 -0.91 24.15 14.17
CA LEU A 20 -0.02 23.72 13.09
C LEU A 20 0.28 22.22 13.21
N ALA A 21 -0.73 21.39 12.94
CA ALA A 21 -0.59 19.94 13.14
C ALA A 21 0.28 19.23 12.07
N CYS A 22 0.59 19.91 10.96
CA CYS A 22 1.50 19.39 9.94
C CYS A 22 2.96 19.69 10.30
N ARG A 23 3.84 18.69 10.15
CA ARG A 23 5.27 18.85 10.37
C ARG A 23 6.03 19.44 9.17
N THR A 24 5.48 19.28 7.96
CA THR A 24 6.13 19.71 6.71
C THR A 24 5.77 21.13 6.32
N CYS A 25 4.55 21.60 6.61
CA CYS A 25 4.07 22.93 6.25
C CYS A 25 3.55 23.71 7.47
N THR A 26 3.24 24.99 7.26
CA THR A 26 2.66 25.89 8.28
C THR A 26 1.21 26.26 7.98
N VAL A 27 0.49 25.44 7.20
CA VAL A 27 -0.96 25.61 7.01
C VAL A 27 -1.67 25.41 8.36
N PRO A 28 -2.57 26.31 8.77
CA PRO A 28 -3.40 26.08 9.94
C PRO A 28 -4.27 24.84 9.80
N THR A 29 -4.36 24.01 10.83
CA THR A 29 -5.15 22.77 10.84
C THR A 29 -6.61 23.01 10.48
N ALA A 30 -7.18 24.14 10.88
CA ALA A 30 -8.55 24.53 10.56
C ALA A 30 -8.75 24.85 9.07
N GLU A 31 -7.69 25.13 8.32
CA GLU A 31 -7.72 25.56 6.92
C GLU A 31 -7.26 24.45 5.96
N PHE A 32 -6.90 23.26 6.46
CA PHE A 32 -6.39 22.16 5.63
C PHE A 32 -7.28 21.81 4.43
N HIS A 33 -8.60 21.97 4.55
CA HIS A 33 -9.56 21.69 3.50
C HIS A 33 -9.53 22.69 2.33
N ASN A 34 -8.80 23.82 2.45
CA ASN A 34 -8.68 24.84 1.41
C ASN A 34 -7.46 24.64 0.50
N PHE A 35 -6.58 23.68 0.83
CA PHE A 35 -5.33 23.42 0.10
C PHE A 35 -5.38 22.02 -0.48
N HIS A 36 -5.20 21.91 -1.79
CA HIS A 36 -5.34 20.65 -2.53
C HIS A 36 -4.08 20.29 -3.31
N PHE A 37 -3.11 21.19 -3.42
CA PHE A 37 -1.79 20.93 -3.96
C PHE A 37 -0.69 21.29 -2.94
N GLU A 38 0.43 20.58 -2.99
CA GLU A 38 1.59 20.90 -2.14
C GLU A 38 2.14 22.29 -2.43
N ILE A 39 2.15 22.72 -3.70
CA ILE A 39 2.66 24.03 -4.11
C ILE A 39 1.89 25.20 -3.48
N GLU A 40 0.64 24.97 -3.06
CA GLU A 40 -0.18 25.96 -2.36
C GLU A 40 0.18 26.03 -0.87
N CYS A 41 0.87 25.01 -0.34
CA CYS A 41 1.19 24.90 1.07
C CYS A 41 2.48 25.66 1.41
N PRO A 42 2.47 26.64 2.34
CA PRO A 42 3.69 27.25 2.84
C PRO A 42 4.52 26.22 3.62
N LEU A 43 5.62 25.75 3.03
CA LEU A 43 6.53 24.79 3.65
C LEU A 43 7.25 25.43 4.85
N ARG A 44 7.45 24.63 5.90
CA ARG A 44 8.16 25.05 7.10
C ARG A 44 9.65 25.22 6.78
N THR A 45 10.19 26.41 7.02
CA THR A 45 11.62 26.68 6.82
C THR A 45 12.44 26.40 8.09
N GLN A 46 13.74 26.13 7.92
CA GLN A 46 14.65 25.94 9.05
C GLN A 46 14.67 27.15 9.99
N ALA A 47 14.70 28.37 9.43
CA ALA A 47 14.72 29.60 10.23
C ALA A 47 13.44 29.76 11.09
N GLN A 48 12.27 29.46 10.52
CA GLN A 48 11.01 29.47 11.27
C GLN A 48 10.99 28.40 12.37
N TYR A 49 11.45 27.19 12.05
CA TYR A 49 11.52 26.08 13.01
C TYR A 49 12.43 26.43 14.20
N GLU A 50 13.63 26.94 13.95
CA GLU A 50 14.57 27.34 15.00
C GLU A 50 14.05 28.51 15.83
N GLY A 51 13.42 29.51 15.20
CA GLY A 51 12.79 30.63 15.92
C GLY A 51 11.65 30.18 16.84
N GLN A 52 10.86 29.19 16.43
CA GLN A 52 9.80 28.60 17.26
C GLN A 52 10.37 27.76 18.41
N LEU A 53 11.45 27.01 18.16
CA LEU A 53 12.15 26.26 19.21
C LEU A 53 12.71 27.20 20.28
N LEU A 54 13.36 28.29 19.87
CA LEU A 54 13.90 29.27 20.82
C LEU A 54 12.80 29.89 21.69
N GLN A 55 11.61 30.13 21.15
CA GLN A 55 10.45 30.62 21.93
C GLN A 55 9.94 29.57 22.91
N LEU A 56 9.94 28.28 22.53
CA LEU A 56 9.57 27.19 23.45
C LEU A 56 10.59 27.02 24.57
N GLU A 57 11.87 27.07 24.24
CA GLU A 57 12.99 26.94 25.19
C GLU A 57 13.04 28.10 26.19
N ASN A 58 12.62 29.30 25.77
CA ASN A 58 12.54 30.50 26.61
C ASN A 58 11.15 30.73 27.24
N ALA A 59 10.25 29.75 27.25
CA ALA A 59 8.92 29.94 27.82
C ALA A 59 8.98 30.04 29.36
N ASP A 60 8.59 31.20 29.90
CA ASP A 60 8.69 31.52 31.34
C ASP A 60 7.74 30.72 32.25
N SER A 61 6.78 29.99 31.67
CA SER A 61 5.83 29.18 32.43
C SER A 61 5.37 27.94 31.68
N LYS A 62 4.96 26.91 32.42
CA LYS A 62 4.37 25.70 31.86
C LYS A 62 3.11 25.98 31.04
N LYS A 63 2.32 26.99 31.41
CA LYS A 63 1.12 27.40 30.67
C LYS A 63 1.51 27.95 29.29
N MET A 64 2.45 28.89 29.25
CA MET A 64 2.96 29.46 28.00
C MET A 64 3.58 28.38 27.10
N LEU A 65 4.35 27.46 27.67
CA LEU A 65 4.91 26.33 26.92
C LEU A 65 3.84 25.48 26.23
N VAL A 66 2.74 25.15 26.94
CA VAL A 66 1.63 24.36 26.38
C VAL A 66 0.91 25.11 25.26
N GLU A 67 0.69 26.41 25.43
CA GLU A 67 0.07 27.29 24.43
C GLU A 67 0.93 27.43 23.18
N LEU A 68 2.22 27.76 23.32
CA LEU A 68 3.18 27.82 22.21
C LEU A 68 3.30 26.48 21.50
N SER A 69 3.36 25.37 22.26
CA SER A 69 3.41 24.03 21.68
C SER A 69 2.18 23.72 20.84
N ALA A 70 0.98 24.10 21.32
CA ALA A 70 -0.25 23.94 20.56
C ALA A 70 -0.30 24.85 19.32
N GLN A 71 0.24 26.06 19.43
CA GLN A 71 0.32 27.02 18.34
C GLN A 71 1.29 26.57 17.24
N PHE A 72 2.48 26.08 17.60
CA PHE A 72 3.54 25.73 16.64
C PHE A 72 3.47 24.28 16.16
N GLY A 73 2.72 23.43 16.86
CA GLY A 73 2.72 21.99 16.62
C GLY A 73 4.05 21.32 16.96
N ILE A 74 4.86 21.95 17.82
CA ILE A 74 6.18 21.47 18.25
C ILE A 74 6.14 21.32 19.77
N ASN A 75 6.69 20.23 20.28
CA ASN A 75 6.89 20.00 21.71
C ASN A 75 8.30 20.37 22.14
N SER A 76 9.31 20.02 21.33
CA SER A 76 10.71 20.20 21.70
C SER A 76 11.62 20.06 20.47
N ARG A 77 12.91 20.37 20.66
CA ARG A 77 13.96 20.03 19.69
C ARG A 77 14.10 18.51 19.62
N SER A 78 14.09 17.96 18.41
CA SER A 78 14.34 16.52 18.21
C SER A 78 15.79 16.17 18.53
N PHE A 79 16.01 15.02 19.17
CA PHE A 79 17.36 14.46 19.31
C PHE A 79 17.97 14.07 17.95
N LEU A 80 17.15 13.78 16.94
CA LEU A 80 17.61 13.45 15.60
C LEU A 80 18.29 14.64 14.90
N ALA A 81 18.04 15.87 15.35
CA ALA A 81 18.72 17.06 14.84
C ALA A 81 20.25 17.04 15.10
N GLN A 82 20.73 16.16 15.97
CA GLN A 82 22.17 15.96 16.22
C GLN A 82 22.84 15.11 15.14
N ILE A 83 22.08 14.40 14.30
CA ILE A 83 22.62 13.57 13.24
C ILE A 83 23.07 14.49 12.11
N THR A 84 24.37 14.46 11.80
CA THR A 84 24.96 15.23 10.70
C THR A 84 24.22 14.95 9.40
N HIS A 85 23.86 16.01 8.66
CA HIS A 85 23.11 15.96 7.40
C HIS A 85 21.66 15.45 7.48
N PHE A 86 21.13 15.19 8.68
CA PHE A 86 19.71 14.85 8.85
C PHE A 86 18.89 16.12 9.16
N SER A 87 17.87 16.38 8.36
CA SER A 87 16.89 17.42 8.59
C SER A 87 15.58 16.83 9.09
N VAL A 88 15.17 17.24 10.30
CA VAL A 88 13.89 16.83 10.91
C VAL A 88 12.68 17.26 10.06
N LEU A 89 12.83 18.33 9.28
CA LEU A 89 11.75 18.86 8.44
C LEU A 89 11.55 18.07 7.14
N THR A 90 12.62 17.47 6.59
CA THR A 90 12.56 16.83 5.27
C THR A 90 12.85 15.34 5.28
N ASP A 91 13.63 14.84 6.23
CA ASP A 91 14.09 13.44 6.29
C ASP A 91 13.26 12.60 7.26
N LEU A 92 12.30 13.22 7.97
CA LEU A 92 11.34 12.52 8.83
C LEU A 92 10.11 12.09 8.02
N LEU A 93 10.23 10.93 7.38
CA LEU A 93 9.26 10.44 6.39
C LEU A 93 7.88 10.15 6.97
N TYR A 94 6.86 10.47 6.20
CA TYR A 94 5.49 10.01 6.37
C TYR A 94 5.36 8.54 6.02
N ASP A 95 4.66 7.81 6.90
CA ASP A 95 4.36 6.40 6.66
C ASP A 95 3.04 6.27 5.90
N PRO A 96 3.07 5.75 4.65
CA PRO A 96 1.86 5.59 3.86
C PRO A 96 0.85 4.61 4.48
N MET A 97 1.29 3.62 5.26
CA MET A 97 0.36 2.72 5.97
C MET A 97 -0.53 3.47 6.96
N HIS A 98 0.07 4.32 7.80
CA HIS A 98 -0.67 5.08 8.79
C HIS A 98 -1.52 6.18 8.16
N ILE A 99 -1.04 6.80 7.08
CA ILE A 99 -1.77 7.88 6.40
C ILE A 99 -2.94 7.31 5.62
N LEU A 100 -2.71 6.34 4.74
CA LEU A 100 -3.73 5.74 3.90
C LEU A 100 -4.51 4.69 4.69
N LEU A 101 -3.88 3.55 4.97
CA LEU A 101 -4.57 2.32 5.36
C LEU A 101 -5.24 2.39 6.73
N GLU A 102 -4.63 3.07 7.70
CA GLU A 102 -5.24 3.30 9.02
C GLU A 102 -5.89 4.69 9.16
N GLY A 103 -5.96 5.44 8.07
CA GLY A 103 -6.33 6.84 8.08
C GLY A 103 -7.41 7.16 7.09
N VAL A 104 -6.99 7.63 5.92
CA VAL A 104 -7.90 8.09 4.87
C VAL A 104 -8.81 6.96 4.40
N VAL A 105 -8.26 5.77 4.21
CA VAL A 105 -9.01 4.58 3.74
C VAL A 105 -10.09 4.15 4.72
N THR A 106 -9.77 4.04 6.01
CA THR A 106 -10.76 3.65 7.01
C THR A 106 -11.85 4.70 7.18
N LEU A 107 -11.48 5.98 7.15
CA LEU A 107 -12.43 7.08 7.23
C LEU A 107 -13.41 7.07 6.06
N GLU A 108 -12.90 7.00 4.84
CA GLU A 108 -13.74 7.12 3.64
C GLU A 108 -14.60 5.88 3.42
N LEU A 109 -14.09 4.67 3.66
CA LEU A 109 -14.90 3.46 3.62
C LEU A 109 -16.09 3.52 4.58
N SER A 110 -15.90 4.07 5.78
CA SER A 110 -16.99 4.30 6.73
C SER A 110 -17.99 5.34 6.23
N LEU A 111 -17.51 6.47 5.68
CA LEU A 111 -18.37 7.54 5.16
C LEU A 111 -19.17 7.07 3.92
N PHE A 112 -18.51 6.41 2.98
CA PHE A 112 -19.14 5.89 1.77
C PHE A 112 -20.17 4.80 2.10
N SER A 113 -19.84 3.87 3.00
CA SER A 113 -20.79 2.85 3.46
C SER A 113 -22.02 3.47 4.13
N LYS A 114 -21.82 4.51 4.94
CA LYS A 114 -22.92 5.27 5.55
C LYS A 114 -23.79 5.95 4.48
N PHE A 115 -23.19 6.60 3.49
CA PHE A 115 -23.91 7.21 2.37
C PHE A 115 -24.76 6.17 1.63
N MET A 116 -24.15 5.05 1.19
CA MET A 116 -24.84 4.01 0.44
C MET A 116 -26.05 3.42 1.18
N VAL A 117 -25.95 3.30 2.51
CA VAL A 117 -26.98 2.67 3.35
C VAL A 117 -28.04 3.65 3.85
N ARG A 118 -27.65 4.88 4.22
CA ARG A 118 -28.52 5.84 4.91
C ARG A 118 -29.08 6.93 4.00
N GLU A 119 -28.31 7.33 3.00
CA GLU A 119 -28.65 8.49 2.17
C GLU A 119 -29.13 8.00 0.80
N ALA A 120 -28.29 7.24 0.09
CA ALA A 120 -28.61 6.72 -1.23
C ALA A 120 -29.57 5.52 -1.20
N SER A 121 -29.61 4.79 -0.08
CA SER A 121 -30.46 3.61 0.15
C SER A 121 -30.29 2.52 -0.92
N TRP A 122 -29.08 2.34 -1.44
CA TRP A 122 -28.75 1.32 -2.45
C TRP A 122 -28.80 -0.10 -1.87
N LEU A 123 -28.46 -0.23 -0.58
CA LEU A 123 -28.48 -1.47 0.16
C LEU A 123 -28.63 -1.22 1.66
N THR A 124 -28.96 -2.26 2.41
CA THR A 124 -28.95 -2.24 3.88
C THR A 124 -27.57 -2.61 4.43
N LEU A 125 -27.28 -2.23 5.68
CA LEU A 125 -26.06 -2.66 6.39
C LEU A 125 -25.94 -4.19 6.47
N SER A 126 -27.06 -4.89 6.60
CA SER A 126 -27.09 -6.37 6.60
C SER A 126 -26.68 -6.93 5.24
N GLN A 127 -27.18 -6.36 4.13
CA GLN A 127 -26.75 -6.75 2.79
C GLN A 127 -25.27 -6.46 2.54
N LEU A 128 -24.76 -5.30 3.00
CA LEU A 128 -23.35 -4.97 2.89
C LEU A 128 -22.47 -5.99 3.64
N ASN A 129 -22.78 -6.25 4.91
CA ASN A 129 -22.02 -7.20 5.72
C ASN A 129 -22.12 -8.64 5.19
N ARG A 130 -23.28 -9.02 4.63
CA ARG A 130 -23.44 -10.31 3.96
C ARG A 130 -22.54 -10.39 2.72
N ALA A 131 -22.54 -9.37 1.87
CA ALA A 131 -21.68 -9.30 0.69
C ALA A 131 -20.20 -9.45 1.06
N LEU A 132 -19.74 -8.80 2.15
CA LEU A 132 -18.38 -8.96 2.66
C LEU A 132 -18.07 -10.40 3.10
N SER A 133 -18.98 -11.01 3.86
CA SER A 133 -18.77 -12.35 4.41
C SER A 133 -18.83 -13.46 3.35
N GLU A 134 -19.62 -13.27 2.30
CA GLU A 134 -19.83 -14.24 1.22
C GLU A 134 -18.84 -14.05 0.06
N PHE A 135 -18.10 -12.93 0.01
CA PHE A 135 -17.17 -12.67 -1.08
C PHE A 135 -16.00 -13.66 -1.10
N CYS A 136 -15.84 -14.32 -2.24
CA CYS A 136 -14.74 -15.26 -2.49
C CYS A 136 -13.47 -14.50 -2.88
N PHE A 137 -12.71 -14.00 -1.89
CA PHE A 137 -11.43 -13.35 -2.13
C PHE A 137 -10.43 -14.25 -2.86
N HIS A 138 -9.62 -13.66 -3.73
CA HIS A 138 -8.57 -14.36 -4.47
C HIS A 138 -7.58 -15.10 -3.55
N ARG A 139 -7.02 -16.22 -4.00
CA ARG A 139 -6.09 -17.08 -3.22
C ARG A 139 -4.83 -16.39 -2.68
N HIS A 140 -4.47 -15.23 -3.24
CA HIS A 140 -3.34 -14.41 -2.77
C HIS A 140 -3.70 -13.44 -1.65
N VAL A 141 -4.99 -13.33 -1.30
CA VAL A 141 -5.44 -12.63 -0.11
C VAL A 141 -5.35 -13.59 1.07
N SER A 142 -4.54 -13.23 2.08
CA SER A 142 -4.48 -14.02 3.31
C SER A 142 -5.83 -14.00 4.02
N LYS A 143 -6.28 -15.14 4.55
CA LYS A 143 -7.49 -15.21 5.37
C LYS A 143 -7.45 -14.29 6.60
N SER A 144 -6.25 -14.00 7.12
CA SER A 144 -6.07 -13.04 8.23
C SER A 144 -6.42 -11.59 7.84
N ASP A 145 -6.39 -11.29 6.54
CA ASP A 145 -6.58 -9.96 5.99
C ASP A 145 -8.00 -9.78 5.43
N TYR A 146 -8.86 -10.79 5.56
CA TYR A 146 -10.25 -10.69 5.13
C TYR A 146 -10.95 -9.53 5.88
N PRO A 147 -11.63 -8.63 5.15
CA PRO A 147 -12.48 -7.60 5.75
C PRO A 147 -13.45 -8.18 6.77
N ARG A 148 -13.62 -7.49 7.90
CA ARG A 148 -14.63 -7.84 8.90
C ARG A 148 -15.95 -7.13 8.58
N SER A 149 -17.01 -7.47 9.29
CA SER A 149 -18.27 -6.73 9.17
C SER A 149 -18.11 -5.29 9.67
N PHE A 150 -18.85 -4.36 9.05
CA PHE A 150 -19.06 -3.03 9.58
C PHE A 150 -19.92 -3.08 10.83
N GLU A 151 -19.57 -2.26 11.80
CA GLU A 151 -20.37 -2.02 13.00
C GLU A 151 -21.61 -1.18 12.69
N SER A 152 -22.52 -1.08 13.66
CA SER A 152 -23.79 -0.35 13.50
C SER A 152 -23.61 1.17 13.22
N ASP A 153 -22.49 1.75 13.64
CA ASP A 153 -22.08 3.13 13.39
C ASP A 153 -21.25 3.29 12.11
N PHE A 154 -21.14 2.22 11.30
CA PHE A 154 -20.29 2.12 10.11
C PHE A 154 -18.80 2.20 10.40
N SER A 155 -18.37 2.12 11.66
CA SER A 155 -16.96 1.95 11.98
C SER A 155 -16.45 0.59 11.48
N PHE A 156 -15.17 0.56 11.12
CA PHE A 156 -14.55 -0.59 10.47
C PHE A 156 -13.31 -1.07 11.24
N PRO A 157 -13.45 -2.02 12.19
CA PRO A 157 -12.37 -2.48 13.05
C PRO A 157 -11.49 -3.52 12.34
N CYS A 158 -10.53 -3.05 11.54
CA CYS A 158 -9.67 -3.89 10.71
C CYS A 158 -8.18 -3.55 10.88
N SER A 159 -7.32 -4.48 10.43
CA SER A 159 -5.89 -4.20 10.26
C SER A 159 -5.64 -3.36 9.01
N ALA A 160 -4.49 -2.69 8.91
CA ALA A 160 -4.08 -1.97 7.71
C ALA A 160 -4.09 -2.84 6.43
N SER A 161 -3.70 -4.12 6.52
CA SER A 161 -3.83 -5.05 5.37
C SER A 161 -5.29 -5.22 4.96
N SER A 162 -6.18 -5.37 5.93
CA SER A 162 -7.59 -5.66 5.70
C SER A 162 -8.36 -4.44 5.18
N SER A 163 -8.06 -3.23 5.65
CA SER A 163 -8.58 -2.00 5.04
C SER A 163 -8.16 -1.86 3.59
N TYR A 164 -6.91 -2.24 3.26
CA TYR A 164 -6.45 -2.18 1.89
C TYR A 164 -7.14 -3.20 0.98
N VAL A 165 -7.27 -4.44 1.44
CA VAL A 165 -8.02 -5.48 0.71
C VAL A 165 -9.46 -5.02 0.49
N LEU A 166 -10.11 -4.45 1.51
CA LEU A 166 -11.45 -3.92 1.38
C LEU A 166 -11.51 -2.82 0.33
N LEU A 167 -10.67 -1.79 0.42
CA LEU A 167 -10.63 -0.68 -0.53
C LEU A 167 -10.56 -1.18 -1.98
N LEU A 168 -9.62 -2.08 -2.27
CA LEU A 168 -9.40 -2.59 -3.63
C LEU A 168 -10.62 -3.32 -4.20
N HIS A 169 -11.39 -4.01 -3.36
CA HIS A 169 -12.53 -4.84 -3.78
C HIS A 169 -13.89 -4.18 -3.54
N PHE A 170 -13.95 -3.04 -2.83
CA PHE A 170 -15.21 -2.49 -2.33
C PHE A 170 -16.20 -2.25 -3.47
N LEU A 171 -15.79 -1.47 -4.47
CA LEU A 171 -16.59 -1.18 -5.66
C LEU A 171 -16.98 -2.45 -6.42
N PHE A 172 -16.06 -3.41 -6.57
CA PHE A 172 -16.33 -4.68 -7.24
C PHE A 172 -17.42 -5.50 -6.51
N MET A 173 -17.35 -5.57 -5.18
CA MET A 173 -18.30 -6.28 -4.33
C MET A 173 -19.67 -5.61 -4.31
N THR A 174 -19.70 -4.28 -4.27
CA THR A 174 -20.96 -3.53 -4.15
C THR A 174 -21.60 -3.19 -5.48
N HIS A 175 -20.92 -3.44 -6.60
CA HIS A 175 -21.36 -3.07 -7.94
C HIS A 175 -22.83 -3.43 -8.22
N ASP A 176 -23.27 -4.63 -7.85
CA ASP A 176 -24.62 -5.12 -8.21
C ASP A 176 -25.74 -4.45 -7.38
N PHE A 177 -25.39 -3.69 -6.35
CA PHE A 177 -26.33 -2.88 -5.57
C PHE A 177 -26.45 -1.45 -6.12
N ILE A 178 -25.55 -1.02 -7.01
CA ILE A 178 -25.51 0.35 -7.54
C ILE A 178 -26.28 0.34 -8.88
N PRO A 179 -27.40 1.08 -9.01
CA PRO A 179 -28.13 1.16 -10.26
C PRO A 179 -27.26 1.72 -11.40
N GLU A 180 -27.43 1.20 -12.61
CA GLU A 180 -26.61 1.60 -13.78
C GLU A 180 -26.67 3.11 -14.07
N SER A 181 -27.85 3.73 -13.85
CA SER A 181 -28.05 5.18 -13.98
C SER A 181 -27.27 6.02 -12.96
N LEU A 182 -26.76 5.41 -11.89
CA LEU A 182 -26.03 6.05 -10.79
C LEU A 182 -24.55 5.69 -10.77
N LEU A 183 -24.04 5.04 -11.83
CA LEU A 183 -22.62 4.71 -11.91
C LEU A 183 -21.71 5.95 -11.97
N GLN A 184 -22.26 7.09 -12.40
CA GLN A 184 -21.57 8.39 -12.42
C GLN A 184 -21.72 9.18 -11.12
N GLU A 185 -22.16 8.54 -10.04
CA GLU A 185 -22.35 9.22 -8.77
C GLU A 185 -20.99 9.68 -8.18
N PRO A 186 -20.88 10.96 -7.74
CA PRO A 186 -19.65 11.55 -7.20
C PRO A 186 -18.94 10.80 -6.04
N HIS A 187 -19.65 10.21 -5.10
CA HIS A 187 -19.07 9.38 -4.04
C HIS A 187 -18.40 8.11 -4.59
N CYS A 188 -18.96 7.50 -5.65
CA CYS A 188 -18.30 6.39 -6.34
C CYS A 188 -16.99 6.83 -7.00
N GLU A 189 -16.96 8.04 -7.57
CA GLU A 189 -15.72 8.63 -8.11
C GLU A 189 -14.71 8.91 -6.99
N CYS A 190 -15.14 9.48 -5.87
CA CYS A 190 -14.27 9.81 -4.74
C CYS A 190 -13.53 8.56 -4.23
N ILE A 191 -14.26 7.48 -3.94
CA ILE A 191 -13.64 6.25 -3.44
C ILE A 191 -12.76 5.58 -4.50
N LEU A 192 -13.11 5.68 -5.79
CA LEU A 192 -12.27 5.18 -6.89
C LEU A 192 -10.95 5.95 -6.96
N LEU A 193 -10.97 7.28 -6.83
CA LEU A 193 -9.76 8.09 -6.79
C LEU A 193 -8.88 7.64 -5.62
N LEU A 194 -9.46 7.38 -4.44
CA LEU A 194 -8.71 6.86 -3.30
C LEU A 194 -8.09 5.48 -3.58
N CYS A 195 -8.81 4.58 -4.25
CA CYS A 195 -8.28 3.28 -4.68
C CYS A 195 -7.01 3.46 -5.52
N ILE A 196 -7.09 4.30 -6.56
CA ILE A 196 -6.00 4.53 -7.52
C ILE A 196 -4.82 5.24 -6.84
N ILE A 197 -5.09 6.28 -6.05
CA ILE A 197 -4.06 6.96 -5.25
C ILE A 197 -3.33 5.95 -4.35
N SER A 198 -4.08 5.08 -3.68
CA SER A 198 -3.50 4.07 -2.79
C SER A 198 -2.67 3.03 -3.58
N GLN A 199 -3.14 2.58 -4.73
CA GLN A 199 -2.41 1.65 -5.61
C GLN A 199 -1.13 2.26 -6.19
N LEU A 200 -1.12 3.56 -6.50
CA LEU A 200 0.06 4.28 -7.00
C LEU A 200 1.06 4.55 -5.87
N LEU A 201 0.62 5.14 -4.74
CA LEU A 201 1.49 5.47 -3.63
C LEU A 201 2.12 4.23 -2.97
N LEU A 202 1.36 3.13 -2.88
CA LEU A 202 1.84 1.85 -2.32
C LEU A 202 2.53 0.95 -3.36
N SER A 203 2.74 1.44 -4.58
CA SER A 203 3.53 0.73 -5.58
C SER A 203 5.01 0.68 -5.15
N PRO A 204 5.69 -0.46 -5.31
CA PRO A 204 7.13 -0.59 -5.08
C PRO A 204 7.95 0.03 -6.21
N VAL A 205 7.30 0.36 -7.33
CA VAL A 205 7.89 0.93 -8.55
C VAL A 205 6.90 1.95 -9.13
N ILE A 206 7.30 3.21 -9.17
CA ILE A 206 6.51 4.31 -9.73
C ILE A 206 7.40 5.12 -10.67
N SER A 207 6.88 5.49 -11.85
CA SER A 207 7.61 6.35 -12.78
C SER A 207 7.60 7.80 -12.26
N PRO A 208 8.66 8.59 -12.51
CA PRO A 208 8.65 10.01 -12.18
C PRO A 208 7.50 10.77 -12.85
N ASP A 209 7.13 10.38 -14.07
CA ASP A 209 6.07 10.99 -14.86
C ASP A 209 4.70 10.78 -14.20
N ALA A 210 4.45 9.60 -13.62
CA ALA A 210 3.21 9.31 -12.89
C ALA A 210 3.03 10.18 -11.63
N LEU A 211 4.07 10.84 -11.11
CA LEU A 211 3.95 11.65 -9.90
C LEU A 211 3.12 12.92 -10.12
N GLY A 212 3.16 13.50 -11.33
CA GLY A 212 2.29 14.62 -11.68
C GLY A 212 0.81 14.21 -11.67
N ASP A 213 0.52 13.01 -12.19
CA ASP A 213 -0.82 12.45 -12.17
C ASP A 213 -1.31 12.18 -10.75
N VAL A 214 -0.44 11.64 -9.88
CA VAL A 214 -0.78 11.40 -8.47
C VAL A 214 -1.15 12.71 -7.77
N GLU A 215 -0.45 13.81 -8.03
CA GLU A 215 -0.79 15.13 -7.47
C GLU A 215 -2.17 15.59 -7.92
N LEU A 216 -2.48 15.43 -9.21
CA LEU A 216 -3.77 15.80 -9.77
C LEU A 216 -4.91 14.94 -9.21
N LEU A 217 -4.66 13.62 -9.07
CA LEU A 217 -5.61 12.68 -8.47
C LEU A 217 -5.87 13.02 -6.99
N ILE A 218 -4.83 13.29 -6.19
CA ILE A 218 -4.98 13.69 -4.79
C ILE A 218 -5.75 15.01 -4.69
N ALA A 219 -5.46 15.99 -5.54
CA ALA A 219 -6.15 17.27 -5.53
C ALA A 219 -7.64 17.11 -5.88
N ARG A 220 -7.94 16.34 -6.93
CA ARG A 220 -9.32 16.02 -7.36
C ARG A 220 -10.07 15.30 -6.24
N HIS A 221 -9.46 14.26 -5.68
CA HIS A 221 -10.00 13.50 -4.56
C HIS A 221 -10.31 14.41 -3.36
N ASN A 222 -9.35 15.22 -2.92
CA ASN A 222 -9.52 16.05 -1.73
C ASN A 222 -10.58 17.14 -1.92
N LYS A 223 -10.71 17.72 -3.12
CA LYS A 223 -11.80 18.66 -3.44
C LYS A 223 -13.15 17.98 -3.34
N LEU A 224 -13.29 16.85 -4.04
CA LEU A 224 -14.53 16.07 -4.06
C LEU A 224 -14.91 15.59 -2.65
N PHE A 225 -13.94 15.11 -1.87
CA PHE A 225 -14.14 14.70 -0.49
C PHE A 225 -14.73 15.82 0.37
N VAL A 226 -14.23 17.06 0.24
CA VAL A 226 -14.75 18.22 0.98
C VAL A 226 -16.17 18.59 0.51
N GLU A 227 -16.44 18.53 -0.79
CA GLU A 227 -17.77 18.79 -1.37
C GLU A 227 -18.81 17.78 -0.87
N LEU A 228 -18.45 16.49 -0.78
CA LEU A 228 -19.38 15.41 -0.42
C LEU A 228 -19.55 15.24 1.10
N TYR A 229 -18.44 15.28 1.85
CA TYR A 229 -18.45 14.96 3.29
C TYR A 229 -18.28 16.17 4.21
N GLY A 230 -18.02 17.35 3.64
CA GLY A 230 -17.84 18.61 4.37
C GLY A 230 -16.45 18.80 4.97
N SER A 231 -16.10 20.05 5.26
CA SER A 231 -14.80 20.43 5.82
C SER A 231 -14.50 19.82 7.19
N GLU A 232 -15.52 19.56 8.01
CA GLU A 232 -15.38 18.94 9.34
C GLU A 232 -14.91 17.46 9.28
N ALA A 233 -15.18 16.78 8.16
CA ALA A 233 -14.69 15.42 7.92
C ALA A 233 -13.23 15.41 7.42
N PHE A 234 -12.70 16.54 6.93
CA PHE A 234 -11.35 16.63 6.38
C PHE A 234 -10.28 16.52 7.48
N ARG A 235 -9.79 15.31 7.73
CA ARG A 235 -8.80 15.02 8.78
C ARG A 235 -7.37 15.37 8.34
N PRO A 236 -6.43 15.63 9.27
CA PRO A 236 -5.03 15.94 8.95
C PRO A 236 -4.33 14.94 8.03
N LYS A 237 -4.70 13.64 8.07
CA LYS A 237 -4.11 12.63 7.18
C LYS A 237 -4.42 12.89 5.70
N LEU A 238 -5.59 13.46 5.36
CA LEU A 238 -5.91 13.88 3.98
C LEU A 238 -4.99 15.00 3.50
N HIS A 239 -4.68 15.97 4.37
CA HIS A 239 -3.69 17.01 4.09
C HIS A 239 -2.28 16.43 3.95
N MET A 240 -1.91 15.45 4.77
CA MET A 240 -0.59 14.82 4.70
C MET A 240 -0.34 14.09 3.37
N LEU A 241 -1.39 13.67 2.65
CA LEU A 241 -1.26 13.09 1.31
C LEU A 241 -0.59 14.05 0.33
N LEU A 242 -0.81 15.36 0.47
CA LEU A 242 -0.22 16.38 -0.41
C LEU A 242 1.31 16.30 -0.43
N HIS A 243 1.92 15.97 0.72
CA HIS A 243 3.38 15.92 0.89
C HIS A 243 3.98 14.56 0.46
N MET A 244 3.16 13.57 0.12
CA MET A 244 3.63 12.23 -0.24
C MET A 244 4.36 12.21 -1.59
N THR A 245 3.94 13.03 -2.56
CA THR A 245 4.55 13.05 -3.89
C THR A 245 5.95 13.66 -3.85
N ALA A 246 6.16 14.78 -3.16
CA ALA A 246 7.51 15.30 -2.90
C ALA A 246 8.38 14.32 -2.10
N GLN A 247 7.81 13.62 -1.12
CA GLN A 247 8.55 12.58 -0.41
C GLN A 247 9.01 11.47 -1.37
N ILE A 248 8.14 11.01 -2.27
CA ILE A 248 8.49 9.98 -3.25
C ILE A 248 9.56 10.48 -4.23
N ARG A 249 9.49 11.74 -4.67
CA ARG A 249 10.54 12.34 -5.51
C ARG A 249 11.91 12.29 -4.85
N ARG A 250 11.97 12.48 -3.53
CA ARG A 250 13.23 12.56 -2.79
C ARG A 250 13.78 11.21 -2.34
N PHE A 251 12.91 10.28 -1.93
CA PHE A 251 13.32 9.03 -1.27
C PHE A 251 12.93 7.77 -2.05
N GLY A 252 12.29 7.91 -3.21
CA GLY A 252 11.78 6.82 -4.01
C GLY A 252 10.42 6.30 -3.52
N PRO A 253 9.97 5.15 -4.03
CA PRO A 253 8.61 4.62 -3.81
C PRO A 253 8.27 4.45 -2.33
N SER A 254 7.09 4.96 -1.91
CA SER A 254 6.74 5.03 -0.49
C SER A 254 6.48 3.68 0.18
N HIS A 255 6.19 2.64 -0.61
CA HIS A 255 6.10 1.26 -0.14
C HIS A 255 7.34 0.82 0.65
N HIS A 256 8.53 1.32 0.32
CA HIS A 256 9.76 0.94 1.02
C HIS A 256 9.94 1.68 2.35
N HIS A 257 9.13 2.70 2.63
CA HIS A 257 9.18 3.50 3.86
C HIS A 257 8.09 3.12 4.88
N TRP A 258 7.16 2.23 4.49
CA TRP A 258 6.01 1.90 5.34
C TRP A 258 6.38 1.07 6.57
N THR A 259 5.60 1.18 7.64
CA THR A 259 5.95 0.49 8.90
C THR A 259 5.26 -0.86 9.13
N MET A 260 4.49 -1.37 8.16
CA MET A 260 3.75 -2.65 8.22
C MET A 260 4.55 -3.81 8.84
N ARG A 261 5.79 -4.02 8.37
CA ARG A 261 6.64 -5.13 8.86
C ARG A 261 7.16 -4.89 10.27
N PHE A 262 7.42 -3.64 10.66
CA PHE A 262 7.84 -3.30 12.01
C PHE A 262 6.68 -3.49 13.00
N GLU A 263 5.46 -3.10 12.63
CA GLU A 263 4.28 -3.33 13.46
C GLU A 263 3.95 -4.81 13.62
N SER A 264 4.02 -5.58 12.53
CA SER A 264 3.86 -7.04 12.58
C SER A 264 4.87 -7.69 13.54
N LYS A 265 6.13 -7.25 13.54
CA LYS A 265 7.16 -7.74 14.47
C LYS A 265 6.85 -7.43 15.94
N ASN A 266 6.08 -6.37 16.23
CA ASN A 266 5.66 -6.07 17.61
C ASN A 266 4.71 -7.13 18.19
N SER A 267 4.08 -7.98 17.38
CA SER A 267 3.27 -9.11 17.87
C SER A 267 4.10 -10.13 18.66
N LEU A 268 5.37 -10.32 18.28
CA LEU A 268 6.26 -11.30 18.91
C LEU A 268 6.45 -11.05 20.42
N PRO A 269 6.95 -9.88 20.86
CA PRO A 269 7.14 -9.62 22.28
C PRO A 269 5.81 -9.52 23.03
N LYS A 270 4.74 -9.02 22.38
CA LYS A 270 3.40 -8.95 22.98
C LYS A 270 2.81 -10.34 23.29
N SER A 271 3.23 -11.37 22.55
CA SER A 271 2.77 -12.74 22.77
C SER A 271 3.48 -13.45 23.94
N LYS A 272 4.63 -12.93 24.40
CA LYS A 272 5.42 -13.52 25.48
C LYS A 272 5.05 -12.91 26.84
N LYS A 273 4.70 -13.76 27.81
CA LYS A 273 4.62 -13.35 29.22
C LYS A 273 6.04 -13.28 29.80
N PHE A 274 6.44 -12.10 30.26
CA PHE A 274 7.70 -11.89 30.97
C PHE A 274 7.45 -11.97 32.47
N TRP A 275 8.17 -12.85 33.16
CA TRP A 275 8.05 -13.05 34.62
C TRP A 275 9.13 -12.29 35.41
N ASN A 276 10.14 -11.75 34.71
CA ASN A 276 11.16 -10.89 35.28
C ASN A 276 10.97 -9.46 34.77
N PHE A 277 10.63 -8.55 35.67
CA PHE A 277 10.40 -7.13 35.36
C PHE A 277 11.65 -6.26 35.53
N LYS A 278 12.79 -6.86 35.93
CA LYS A 278 14.08 -6.16 35.98
C LYS A 278 14.61 -6.02 34.55
N ASN A 279 14.69 -4.79 34.05
CA ASN A 279 15.15 -4.46 32.70
C ASN A 279 14.36 -5.20 31.59
N ILE A 280 13.06 -4.91 31.51
CA ILE A 280 12.17 -5.42 30.45
C ILE A 280 12.72 -5.17 29.03
N PRO A 281 13.28 -4.00 28.69
CA PRO A 281 13.84 -3.77 27.37
C PRO A 281 14.90 -4.80 26.97
N PHE A 282 15.81 -5.15 27.89
CA PHE A 282 16.80 -6.19 27.65
C PHE A 282 16.14 -7.56 27.43
N SER A 283 15.17 -7.94 28.26
CA SER A 283 14.46 -9.22 28.12
C SER A 283 13.70 -9.34 26.80
N VAL A 284 13.10 -8.25 26.34
CA VAL A 284 12.41 -8.17 25.04
C VAL A 284 13.43 -8.29 23.90
N ALA A 285 14.55 -7.55 23.97
CA ALA A 285 15.59 -7.60 22.96
C ALA A 285 16.21 -9.01 22.82
N ASP A 286 16.52 -9.66 23.94
CA ASP A 286 17.06 -11.02 23.97
C ASP A 286 16.09 -12.02 23.30
N TYR A 287 14.81 -11.96 23.65
CA TYR A 287 13.80 -12.82 23.02
C TYR A 287 13.67 -12.58 21.50
N PHE A 288 13.72 -11.33 21.06
CA PHE A 288 13.74 -10.99 19.63
C PHE A 288 14.95 -11.61 18.93
N GLN A 289 16.14 -11.50 19.52
CA GLN A 289 17.37 -12.03 18.92
C GLN A 289 17.37 -13.56 18.86
N MET A 290 16.86 -14.23 19.90
CA MET A 290 16.70 -15.69 19.88
C MET A 290 15.77 -16.14 18.74
N LYS A 291 14.62 -15.47 18.57
CA LYS A 291 13.68 -15.81 17.49
C LYS A 291 14.28 -15.53 16.12
N MET A 292 14.91 -14.37 15.94
CA MET A 292 15.56 -14.00 14.69
C MET A 292 16.67 -14.98 14.32
N SER A 293 17.50 -15.38 15.29
CA SER A 293 18.51 -16.42 15.10
C SER A 293 17.83 -17.71 14.64
N SER A 294 16.86 -18.23 15.40
CA SER A 294 16.13 -19.45 15.01
C SER A 294 15.50 -19.37 13.60
N ASP A 295 15.04 -18.21 13.17
CA ASP A 295 14.44 -18.04 11.85
C ASP A 295 15.45 -18.02 10.71
N LEU A 296 16.70 -17.62 10.98
CA LEU A 296 17.78 -17.52 9.99
C LEU A 296 18.50 -18.84 9.74
N TRP A 297 18.23 -19.90 10.48
CA TRP A 297 18.87 -21.21 10.31
C TRP A 297 17.85 -22.29 9.91
N GLU A 298 18.21 -23.17 8.97
CA GLU A 298 17.47 -24.41 8.68
C GLU A 298 17.89 -25.55 9.61
N GLY A 299 19.11 -25.47 10.12
CA GLY A 299 19.72 -26.42 11.04
C GLY A 299 21.13 -25.99 11.43
N PRO A 300 21.85 -26.77 12.26
CA PRO A 300 23.20 -26.46 12.68
C PRO A 300 24.14 -26.22 11.48
N GLY A 301 24.76 -25.05 11.39
CA GLY A 301 25.69 -24.69 10.31
C GLY A 301 25.04 -24.43 8.94
N ARG A 302 23.70 -24.45 8.85
CA ARG A 302 22.95 -24.23 7.60
C ARG A 302 22.11 -22.95 7.69
N PRO A 303 22.65 -21.78 7.30
CA PRO A 303 21.85 -20.57 7.25
C PRO A 303 20.79 -20.71 6.14
N LYS A 304 19.59 -20.18 6.37
CA LYS A 304 18.63 -19.91 5.31
C LYS A 304 19.25 -18.85 4.41
N LEU A 305 19.80 -19.27 3.29
CA LEU A 305 20.33 -18.34 2.29
C LEU A 305 19.17 -17.47 1.77
N SER A 306 19.31 -16.16 1.89
CA SER A 306 18.37 -15.15 1.36
C SER A 306 18.44 -14.99 -0.16
N GLY A 307 19.20 -15.85 -0.84
CA GLY A 307 19.35 -15.86 -2.29
C GLY A 307 18.17 -16.54 -2.97
N ALA A 308 17.48 -15.74 -3.78
CA ALA A 308 16.50 -16.07 -4.81
C ALA A 308 16.38 -17.55 -5.25
N TYR A 309 15.13 -17.96 -5.50
CA TYR A 309 14.70 -19.24 -6.04
C TYR A 309 14.72 -20.38 -5.03
N HIS A 310 13.79 -20.34 -4.07
CA HIS A 310 13.43 -21.57 -3.36
C HIS A 310 12.96 -22.60 -4.39
N LYS A 311 13.76 -23.66 -4.52
CA LYS A 311 13.45 -24.91 -5.17
C LYS A 311 11.98 -25.24 -4.90
N GLY A 312 11.18 -25.38 -5.96
CA GLY A 312 10.05 -26.30 -5.89
C GLY A 312 10.58 -27.65 -5.40
N PRO A 313 9.82 -28.43 -4.62
CA PRO A 313 10.32 -29.72 -4.14
C PRO A 313 10.90 -30.50 -5.32
N SER A 314 12.19 -30.87 -5.21
CA SER A 314 12.98 -31.53 -6.27
C SER A 314 12.37 -32.85 -6.75
N GLU A 315 11.24 -33.26 -6.18
CA GLU A 315 10.47 -34.49 -6.40
C GLU A 315 9.11 -34.25 -7.10
N VAL A 316 8.73 -33.00 -7.42
CA VAL A 316 7.37 -32.64 -7.94
C VAL A 316 7.43 -31.96 -9.32
N GLY A 317 8.57 -32.02 -10.00
CA GLY A 317 8.74 -31.40 -11.32
C GLY A 317 8.51 -32.37 -12.47
N GLU A 318 7.85 -31.91 -13.53
CA GLU A 318 7.67 -32.67 -14.78
C GLU A 318 8.77 -32.29 -15.80
N PRO A 319 9.26 -33.25 -16.61
CA PRO A 319 10.23 -32.95 -17.66
C PRO A 319 9.62 -32.00 -18.71
N PHE A 320 10.39 -31.00 -19.12
CA PHE A 320 9.97 -30.01 -20.12
C PHE A 320 11.08 -29.75 -21.13
N ASN A 321 10.79 -29.90 -22.42
CA ASN A 321 11.78 -29.64 -23.48
C ASN A 321 11.88 -28.15 -23.78
N LEU A 322 13.08 -27.59 -23.66
CA LEU A 322 13.37 -26.20 -23.98
C LEU A 322 13.19 -25.94 -25.48
N THR A 323 12.52 -24.86 -25.83
CA THR A 323 12.24 -24.47 -27.22
C THR A 323 12.96 -23.16 -27.58
N PRO A 324 13.07 -22.82 -28.88
CA PRO A 324 13.62 -21.52 -29.30
C PRO A 324 12.91 -20.30 -28.71
N ALA A 325 11.68 -20.44 -28.22
CA ALA A 325 10.91 -19.34 -27.61
C ALA A 325 11.57 -18.76 -26.33
N PHE A 326 12.50 -19.48 -25.73
CA PHE A 326 13.24 -19.05 -24.55
C PHE A 326 14.47 -18.18 -24.88
N LEU A 327 14.93 -18.17 -26.14
CA LEU A 327 16.12 -17.42 -26.57
C LEU A 327 16.02 -15.91 -26.30
N PRO A 328 14.89 -15.22 -26.58
CA PRO A 328 14.74 -13.79 -26.25
C PRO A 328 14.84 -13.49 -24.75
N CYS A 329 14.60 -14.51 -23.91
CA CYS A 329 14.75 -14.42 -22.47
C CYS A 329 16.17 -14.78 -21.97
N GLY A 330 17.14 -14.94 -22.87
CA GLY A 330 18.54 -15.19 -22.52
C GLY A 330 18.85 -16.66 -22.19
N LEU A 331 18.09 -17.61 -22.73
CA LEU A 331 18.52 -19.00 -22.79
C LEU A 331 19.73 -19.14 -23.74
N ASP A 332 20.73 -19.94 -23.35
CA ASP A 332 21.85 -20.26 -24.24
C ASP A 332 21.34 -21.05 -25.48
N PRO A 333 21.70 -20.67 -26.71
CA PRO A 333 21.36 -21.42 -27.91
C PRO A 333 21.70 -22.92 -27.85
N ASN A 334 22.76 -23.30 -27.14
CA ASN A 334 23.18 -24.69 -26.97
C ASN A 334 22.28 -25.49 -26.01
N ASP A 335 21.39 -24.83 -25.28
CA ASP A 335 20.47 -25.47 -24.34
C ASP A 335 19.10 -25.76 -24.96
N VAL A 336 18.83 -25.28 -26.18
CA VAL A 336 17.58 -25.60 -26.90
C VAL A 336 17.48 -27.11 -27.12
N GLY A 337 16.30 -27.67 -26.84
CA GLY A 337 16.03 -29.11 -26.92
C GLY A 337 16.45 -29.91 -25.68
N LYS A 338 17.18 -29.32 -24.72
CA LYS A 338 17.48 -29.99 -23.44
C LYS A 338 16.24 -30.07 -22.55
N VAL A 339 16.26 -31.05 -21.64
CA VAL A 339 15.18 -31.30 -20.69
C VAL A 339 15.39 -30.44 -19.44
N ALA A 340 14.49 -29.47 -19.27
CA ALA A 340 14.33 -28.65 -18.08
C ALA A 340 13.27 -29.23 -17.14
N VAL A 341 13.07 -28.59 -15.98
CA VAL A 341 12.08 -29.00 -14.98
C VAL A 341 10.93 -27.98 -14.94
N SER A 342 9.71 -28.44 -15.18
CA SER A 342 8.48 -27.66 -15.00
C SER A 342 7.91 -27.88 -13.60
N VAL A 343 7.52 -26.82 -12.89
CA VAL A 343 7.00 -26.89 -11.52
C VAL A 343 5.64 -26.20 -11.37
N PRO A 344 4.82 -26.55 -10.36
CA PRO A 344 3.50 -25.94 -10.17
C PRO A 344 3.54 -24.49 -9.62
N PHE A 345 4.62 -24.10 -8.95
CA PHE A 345 4.82 -22.76 -8.40
C PHE A 345 6.31 -22.44 -8.23
N ALA A 346 6.63 -21.14 -8.14
CA ALA A 346 7.94 -20.64 -7.77
C ALA A 346 7.81 -19.40 -6.85
N TYR A 347 8.88 -19.07 -6.13
CA TYR A 347 8.94 -17.85 -5.33
C TYR A 347 9.80 -16.79 -6.03
N VAL A 348 9.23 -15.61 -6.24
CA VAL A 348 9.91 -14.42 -6.76
C VAL A 348 9.81 -13.33 -5.71
N PHE A 349 10.95 -12.85 -5.19
CA PHE A 349 11.01 -11.87 -4.09
C PHE A 349 10.08 -12.23 -2.91
N SER A 350 10.10 -13.51 -2.50
CA SER A 350 9.25 -14.08 -1.43
C SER A 350 7.74 -14.09 -1.72
N VAL A 351 7.32 -13.76 -2.94
CA VAL A 351 5.93 -13.92 -3.40
C VAL A 351 5.81 -15.23 -4.16
N LYS A 352 4.83 -16.04 -3.79
CA LYS A 352 4.51 -17.29 -4.50
C LYS A 352 3.78 -16.95 -5.79
N ILE A 353 4.30 -17.39 -6.93
CA ILE A 353 3.66 -17.35 -8.23
C ILE A 353 3.37 -18.79 -8.65
N SER A 354 2.12 -19.09 -8.97
CA SER A 354 1.62 -20.43 -9.31
C SER A 354 1.01 -20.42 -10.71
N ILE A 355 0.80 -21.61 -11.28
CA ILE A 355 0.03 -21.76 -12.52
C ILE A 355 -1.36 -21.10 -12.36
N SER A 356 -1.84 -20.46 -13.43
CA SER A 356 -3.05 -19.64 -13.52
C SER A 356 -3.01 -18.31 -12.78
N ASP A 357 -1.88 -17.92 -12.16
CA ASP A 357 -1.73 -16.54 -11.69
C ASP A 357 -1.60 -15.59 -12.88
N VAL A 358 -2.23 -14.42 -12.79
CA VAL A 358 -2.01 -13.34 -13.75
C VAL A 358 -0.93 -12.41 -13.23
N ILE A 359 0.13 -12.23 -14.01
CA ILE A 359 1.29 -11.39 -13.70
C ILE A 359 1.41 -10.25 -14.71
N VAL A 360 2.05 -9.16 -14.29
CA VAL A 360 2.29 -7.98 -15.13
C VAL A 360 3.78 -7.84 -15.38
N SER A 361 4.16 -7.85 -16.66
CA SER A 361 5.55 -7.72 -17.12
C SER A 361 5.72 -6.52 -18.03
N SER A 362 6.92 -5.96 -18.08
CA SER A 362 7.28 -4.90 -19.03
C SER A 362 7.71 -5.49 -20.37
N LYS A 363 7.14 -4.98 -21.45
CA LYS A 363 7.60 -5.20 -22.81
C LYS A 363 7.60 -3.86 -23.55
N ASN A 364 8.77 -3.38 -23.94
CA ASN A 364 8.96 -2.05 -24.53
C ASN A 364 8.39 -0.93 -23.64
N ASP A 365 8.62 -1.03 -22.32
CA ASP A 365 8.12 -0.12 -21.29
C ASP A 365 6.58 -0.08 -21.12
N GLU A 366 5.84 -0.89 -21.86
CA GLU A 366 4.38 -1.04 -21.68
C GLU A 366 4.01 -2.24 -20.79
N PRO A 367 2.90 -2.14 -20.02
CA PRO A 367 2.39 -3.23 -19.21
C PRO A 367 1.76 -4.34 -20.06
N MET A 368 2.35 -5.53 -19.99
CA MET A 368 1.83 -6.76 -20.58
C MET A 368 1.28 -7.68 -19.49
N PHE A 369 0.00 -8.03 -19.62
CA PHE A 369 -0.69 -8.99 -18.75
C PHE A 369 -0.48 -10.41 -19.28
N GLY A 370 -0.13 -11.34 -18.39
CA GLY A 370 0.09 -12.74 -18.76
C GLY A 370 -0.44 -13.70 -17.71
N GLU A 371 -1.26 -14.67 -18.13
CA GLU A 371 -1.68 -15.78 -17.29
C GLU A 371 -0.62 -16.88 -17.33
N VAL A 372 -0.04 -17.21 -16.17
CA VAL A 372 1.03 -18.22 -16.06
C VAL A 372 0.50 -19.59 -16.44
N HIS A 373 1.01 -20.13 -17.55
CA HIS A 373 0.67 -21.46 -18.03
C HIS A 373 1.65 -22.53 -17.54
N LYS A 374 2.95 -22.22 -17.57
CA LYS A 374 4.02 -23.10 -17.06
C LYS A 374 5.14 -22.31 -16.39
N ILE A 375 5.82 -22.96 -15.46
CA ILE A 375 6.95 -22.39 -14.73
C ILE A 375 8.12 -23.34 -14.90
N VAL A 376 9.21 -22.88 -15.52
CA VAL A 376 10.31 -23.73 -15.96
C VAL A 376 11.62 -23.28 -15.31
N PHE A 377 12.34 -24.23 -14.74
CA PHE A 377 13.67 -24.04 -14.16
C PHE A 377 14.75 -24.70 -15.04
N TRP A 378 15.79 -23.92 -15.38
CA TRP A 378 16.94 -24.39 -16.14
C TRP A 378 18.20 -23.59 -15.76
N GLY A 379 19.31 -24.27 -15.45
CA GLY A 379 20.61 -23.60 -15.25
C GLY A 379 20.59 -22.47 -14.20
N ASN A 380 19.87 -22.66 -13.09
CA ASN A 380 19.61 -21.64 -12.05
C ASN A 380 18.79 -20.42 -12.52
N GLN A 381 18.16 -20.51 -13.69
CA GLN A 381 17.23 -19.52 -14.21
C GLN A 381 15.79 -20.01 -14.06
N LEU A 382 14.89 -19.05 -13.85
CA LEU A 382 13.45 -19.26 -13.76
C LEU A 382 12.78 -18.54 -14.94
N PHE A 383 11.90 -19.25 -15.63
CA PHE A 383 11.11 -18.75 -16.73
C PHE A 383 9.62 -18.99 -16.48
N PHE A 384 8.79 -18.05 -16.91
CA PHE A 384 7.34 -18.22 -16.95
C PHE A 384 6.91 -18.29 -18.41
N ILE A 385 6.19 -19.35 -18.79
CA ILE A 385 5.43 -19.37 -20.03
C ILE A 385 4.05 -18.82 -19.69
N VAL A 386 3.67 -17.73 -20.32
CA VAL A 386 2.40 -17.03 -20.08
C VAL A 386 1.54 -17.03 -21.34
N HIS A 387 0.23 -17.17 -21.16
CA HIS A 387 -0.74 -16.80 -22.20
C HIS A 387 -0.96 -15.30 -22.13
N VAL A 388 -0.80 -14.62 -23.26
CA VAL A 388 -0.94 -13.17 -23.34
C VAL A 388 -2.40 -12.79 -23.14
N LEU A 389 -2.65 -11.86 -22.24
CA LEU A 389 -3.95 -11.27 -22.00
C LEU A 389 -3.97 -9.85 -22.55
N VAL A 390 -5.02 -9.50 -23.28
CA VAL A 390 -5.23 -8.14 -23.79
C VAL A 390 -6.13 -7.38 -22.84
N LYS A 391 -5.70 -6.17 -22.45
CA LYS A 391 -6.55 -5.22 -21.73
C LYS A 391 -7.64 -4.72 -22.68
N VAL A 392 -8.89 -5.07 -22.42
CA VAL A 392 -10.05 -4.57 -23.17
C VAL A 392 -10.40 -3.17 -22.70
N THR A 393 -10.56 -2.97 -21.40
CA THR A 393 -10.86 -1.68 -20.77
C THR A 393 -10.52 -1.71 -19.27
N TYR A 394 -10.59 -0.56 -18.62
CA TYR A 394 -10.60 -0.42 -17.17
C TYR A 394 -11.99 0.03 -16.72
N THR A 395 -12.67 -0.79 -15.92
CA THR A 395 -14.02 -0.50 -15.42
C THR A 395 -13.91 0.33 -14.14
N VAL A 396 -14.09 1.64 -14.29
CA VAL A 396 -14.03 2.62 -13.20
C VAL A 396 -14.98 2.28 -12.05
N HIS A 397 -16.17 1.76 -12.34
CA HIS A 397 -17.17 1.41 -11.32
C HIS A 397 -16.87 0.13 -10.53
N MET A 398 -15.79 -0.57 -10.87
CA MET A 398 -15.38 -1.81 -10.21
C MET A 398 -13.92 -1.79 -9.75
N ASN A 399 -13.13 -0.75 -10.07
CA ASN A 399 -11.68 -0.73 -9.85
C ASN A 399 -10.97 -1.96 -10.46
N ALA A 400 -11.37 -2.37 -11.67
CA ALA A 400 -10.92 -3.63 -12.27
C ALA A 400 -10.61 -3.48 -13.77
N PHE A 401 -9.55 -4.14 -14.22
CA PHE A 401 -9.27 -4.34 -15.64
C PHE A 401 -10.13 -5.48 -16.20
N VAL A 402 -10.67 -5.29 -17.40
CA VAL A 402 -11.29 -6.35 -18.19
C VAL A 402 -10.24 -6.93 -19.12
N LEU A 403 -9.96 -8.21 -18.98
CA LEU A 403 -8.91 -8.91 -19.73
C LEU A 403 -9.50 -9.96 -20.67
N LEU A 404 -8.96 -10.06 -21.88
CA LEU A 404 -9.31 -11.10 -22.85
C LEU A 404 -8.13 -12.06 -23.03
N ARG A 405 -8.41 -13.37 -22.95
CA ARG A 405 -7.41 -14.41 -23.26
C ARG A 405 -7.14 -14.47 -24.75
N THR A 406 -5.86 -14.52 -25.12
CA THR A 406 -5.44 -14.73 -26.51
C THR A 406 -4.78 -16.10 -26.67
N PRO A 407 -4.71 -16.65 -27.90
CA PRO A 407 -3.99 -17.91 -28.15
C PRO A 407 -2.46 -17.75 -28.16
N HIS A 408 -1.94 -16.53 -27.97
CA HIS A 408 -0.51 -16.27 -28.02
C HIS A 408 0.14 -16.59 -26.68
N SER A 409 1.27 -17.30 -26.72
CA SER A 409 2.10 -17.55 -25.54
C SER A 409 3.46 -16.86 -25.68
N LEU A 410 3.98 -16.38 -24.55
CA LEU A 410 5.32 -15.78 -24.46
C LEU A 410 6.08 -16.36 -23.27
N VAL A 411 7.41 -16.35 -23.39
CA VAL A 411 8.29 -16.63 -22.26
C VAL A 411 8.67 -15.29 -21.63
N VAL A 412 8.57 -15.19 -20.30
CA VAL A 412 8.99 -14.02 -19.52
C VAL A 412 9.88 -14.43 -18.36
N ARG A 413 10.71 -13.49 -17.89
CA ARG A 413 11.60 -13.71 -16.74
C ARG A 413 11.05 -13.00 -15.50
N PRO A 414 11.37 -13.49 -14.29
CA PRO A 414 11.10 -12.77 -13.05
C PRO A 414 11.61 -11.32 -13.05
N LYS A 415 12.75 -11.05 -13.71
CA LYS A 415 13.35 -9.72 -13.81
C LYS A 415 12.57 -8.74 -14.70
N SER A 416 11.70 -9.23 -15.59
CA SER A 416 10.87 -8.38 -16.44
C SER A 416 9.50 -8.10 -15.82
N LEU A 417 9.21 -8.62 -14.62
CA LEU A 417 7.98 -8.28 -13.91
C LEU A 417 8.06 -6.84 -13.39
N PHE A 418 6.99 -6.07 -13.56
CA PHE A 418 6.88 -4.75 -12.93
C PHE A 418 6.88 -4.86 -11.40
N TYR A 419 6.19 -5.88 -10.90
CA TYR A 419 6.13 -6.22 -9.49
C TYR A 419 5.84 -7.73 -9.36
N PRO A 420 6.26 -8.35 -8.24
CA PRO A 420 6.13 -9.80 -8.07
C PRO A 420 4.73 -10.27 -7.69
N TRP A 421 3.79 -9.38 -7.39
CA TRP A 421 2.44 -9.77 -6.94
C TRP A 421 1.51 -10.09 -8.12
N PRO A 422 0.92 -11.30 -8.14
CA PRO A 422 -0.16 -11.60 -9.06
C PRO A 422 -1.37 -10.69 -8.85
N LEU A 423 -2.10 -10.44 -9.92
CA LEU A 423 -3.38 -9.72 -9.88
C LEU A 423 -4.45 -10.58 -9.21
N PHE A 424 -5.43 -9.92 -8.59
CA PHE A 424 -6.61 -10.60 -8.07
C PHE A 424 -7.62 -10.78 -9.20
N THR A 425 -7.77 -12.00 -9.68
CA THR A 425 -8.62 -12.29 -10.84
C THR A 425 -9.97 -12.87 -10.45
N TYR A 426 -11.02 -12.44 -11.14
CA TYR A 426 -12.40 -12.81 -10.90
C TYR A 426 -13.13 -13.07 -12.22
N ILE A 427 -14.10 -13.98 -12.22
CA ILE A 427 -15.04 -14.17 -13.34
C ILE A 427 -16.39 -13.67 -12.88
N LYS A 428 -16.99 -12.74 -13.63
CA LYS A 428 -18.32 -12.18 -13.35
C LYS A 428 -19.03 -11.90 -14.68
N ASN A 429 -20.24 -12.41 -14.86
CA ASN A 429 -21.03 -12.29 -16.09
C ASN A 429 -20.23 -12.65 -17.36
N ASP A 430 -19.54 -13.81 -17.32
CA ASP A 430 -18.67 -14.33 -18.39
C ASP A 430 -17.46 -13.46 -18.76
N MET A 431 -17.24 -12.35 -18.05
CA MET A 431 -16.09 -11.47 -18.23
C MET A 431 -14.99 -11.79 -17.21
N PHE A 432 -13.73 -11.69 -17.65
CA PHE A 432 -12.55 -11.93 -16.83
C PHE A 432 -11.98 -10.61 -16.32
N TYR A 433 -12.10 -10.38 -15.02
CA TYR A 433 -11.67 -9.17 -14.33
C TYR A 433 -10.34 -9.40 -13.61
N ALA A 434 -9.52 -8.35 -13.53
CA ALA A 434 -8.32 -8.34 -12.72
C ALA A 434 -8.24 -7.03 -11.92
N ILE A 435 -8.18 -7.15 -10.59
CA ILE A 435 -7.93 -6.04 -9.67
C ILE A 435 -6.45 -6.07 -9.31
N SER A 436 -5.77 -4.93 -9.48
CA SER A 436 -4.36 -4.83 -9.14
C SER A 436 -4.14 -4.40 -7.69
N LYS A 437 -3.09 -4.94 -7.07
CA LYS A 437 -2.60 -4.43 -5.78
C LYS A 437 -1.82 -3.14 -5.95
N CYS A 438 -1.19 -2.89 -7.09
CA CYS A 438 -0.44 -1.66 -7.32
C CYS A 438 -0.48 -1.25 -8.79
N LEU A 439 -0.34 0.04 -9.03
CA LEU A 439 -0.33 0.62 -10.36
C LEU A 439 1.02 1.26 -10.63
N HIS A 440 1.46 1.20 -11.88
CA HIS A 440 2.64 1.93 -12.34
C HIS A 440 2.25 3.33 -12.81
N GLU A 441 1.10 3.44 -13.47
CA GLU A 441 0.52 4.64 -14.05
C GLU A 441 -0.98 4.66 -13.80
N SER A 442 -1.60 5.84 -13.87
CA SER A 442 -3.04 6.00 -13.69
C SER A 442 -3.81 5.33 -14.83
N PRO A 443 -4.84 4.52 -14.55
CA PRO A 443 -5.71 3.95 -15.58
C PRO A 443 -6.79 4.94 -16.07
N LEU A 444 -6.84 6.16 -15.52
CA LEU A 444 -7.85 7.18 -15.83
C LEU A 444 -7.38 8.26 -16.82
N LEU A 445 -6.08 8.31 -17.12
CA LEU A 445 -5.45 9.36 -17.92
C LEU A 445 -4.98 8.82 -19.27
#